data_AF-A0A963DNW4-F1
#
_entry.id   AF-A0A963DNW4-F1
#
_cell.length_a   1.000
_cell.length_b   1.000
_cell.length_c   1.000
_cell.angle_alpha   90.00
_cell.angle_beta   90.00
_cell.angle_gamma   90.00
#
_symmetry.space_group_name_H-M   'P 1'
#
loop_
_entity.id
_entity.type
_entity.pdbx_description
1 polymer ?
#
loop_
_entity_poly.entity_id
_entity_poly.type
_entity_poly.pdbx_seq_one_letter_code
_entity_poly.pdbx_strand_id
1 'polypeptide(L)'
;MTQFTWDPARHGVGVEHMDAIHQEFLALARRLEGCPNSLFASRLQALVEHTEAHFAAEEREMRETECPTLAEHEAEHARLLADLRRFQQSVARGRPAMARAFVEEGLADWFEHHLATMDAALATYLRGG
;
A
#
# COMPACT_ATOMS: atom_id res chain seq x y z
N MET A 1 -6.09 9.95 -16.80
CA MET A 1 -6.46 10.15 -15.38
C MET A 1 -5.35 9.49 -14.57
N THR A 2 -4.88 10.10 -13.50
CA THR A 2 -3.82 9.53 -12.65
C THR A 2 -4.47 8.58 -11.66
N GLN A 3 -4.06 7.31 -11.68
CA GLN A 3 -4.75 6.23 -10.98
C GLN A 3 -4.63 6.33 -9.46
N PHE A 4 -3.63 7.06 -8.96
CA PHE A 4 -3.39 7.26 -7.54
C PHE A 4 -3.92 8.62 -7.06
N THR A 5 -5.21 8.86 -7.27
CA THR A 5 -5.90 10.05 -6.77
C THR A 5 -6.83 9.66 -5.64
N TRP A 6 -6.64 10.25 -4.45
CA TRP A 6 -7.58 10.05 -3.36
C TRP A 6 -8.98 10.55 -3.75
N ASP A 7 -9.95 9.70 -3.48
CA ASP A 7 -11.38 9.95 -3.62
C ASP A 7 -12.04 9.56 -2.29
N PRO A 8 -12.48 10.53 -1.47
CA PRO A 8 -13.05 10.23 -0.15
C PRO A 8 -14.26 9.30 -0.19
N ALA A 9 -15.06 9.33 -1.27
CA ALA A 9 -16.26 8.49 -1.37
C ALA A 9 -15.93 7.03 -1.71
N ARG A 10 -14.77 6.78 -2.33
CA ARG A 10 -14.32 5.44 -2.72
C ARG A 10 -13.32 4.85 -1.75
N HIS A 11 -12.46 5.68 -1.17
CA HIS A 11 -11.30 5.23 -0.41
C HIS A 11 -11.40 5.49 1.09
N GLY A 12 -12.32 6.35 1.54
CA GLY A 12 -12.51 6.59 2.96
C GLY A 12 -13.05 5.35 3.65
N VAL A 13 -12.29 4.77 4.57
CA VAL A 13 -12.73 3.65 5.40
C VAL A 13 -13.39 4.12 6.68
N GLY A 14 -13.29 5.42 7.04
CA GLY A 14 -13.98 6.03 8.18
C GLY A 14 -13.22 5.92 9.50
N VAL A 15 -11.90 5.68 9.45
CA VAL A 15 -10.97 5.75 10.58
C VAL A 15 -9.88 6.75 10.19
N GLU A 16 -9.79 7.87 10.91
CA GLU A 16 -8.99 9.04 10.48
C GLU A 16 -7.51 8.69 10.23
N HIS A 17 -6.89 7.88 11.10
CA HIS A 17 -5.49 7.50 10.92
C HIS A 17 -5.27 6.56 9.72
N MET A 18 -6.23 5.66 9.45
CA MET A 18 -6.18 4.80 8.27
C MET A 18 -6.37 5.63 6.99
N ASP A 19 -7.35 6.53 6.96
CA ASP A 19 -7.59 7.40 5.80
C ASP A 19 -6.37 8.29 5.50
N ALA A 20 -5.69 8.78 6.53
CA ALA A 20 -4.47 9.57 6.39
C ALA A 20 -3.32 8.74 5.78
N ILE A 21 -3.07 7.53 6.30
CA ILE A 21 -1.96 6.70 5.82
C ILE A 21 -2.22 6.18 4.39
N HIS A 22 -3.47 5.90 4.03
CA HIS A 22 -3.88 5.56 2.66
C HIS A 22 -3.69 6.72 1.67
N GLN A 23 -3.99 7.95 2.07
CA GLN A 23 -3.71 9.14 1.26
C GLN A 23 -2.22 9.31 0.99
N GLU A 24 -1.39 9.07 2.00
CA GLU A 24 0.07 9.11 1.86
C GLU A 24 0.58 8.03 0.90
N PHE A 25 0.07 6.80 1.00
CA PHE A 25 0.39 5.71 0.08
C PHE A 25 0.10 6.10 -1.38
N LEU A 26 -1.12 6.58 -1.65
CA LEU A 26 -1.50 7.03 -3.00
C LEU A 26 -0.60 8.20 -3.47
N ALA A 27 -0.28 9.15 -2.60
CA ALA A 27 0.61 10.25 -2.95
C ALA A 27 2.03 9.77 -3.32
N LEU A 28 2.55 8.74 -2.66
CA LEU A 28 3.85 8.13 -2.99
C LEU A 28 3.77 7.33 -4.29
N ALA A 29 2.74 6.52 -4.47
CA ALA A 29 2.50 5.76 -5.70
C ALA A 29 2.38 6.69 -6.93
N ARG A 30 1.66 7.81 -6.78
CA ARG A 30 1.56 8.84 -7.82
C ARG A 30 2.90 9.44 -8.21
N ARG A 31 3.84 9.57 -7.28
CA ARG A 31 5.19 10.07 -7.59
C ARG A 31 5.96 9.10 -8.45
N LEU A 32 5.61 7.81 -8.49
CA LEU A 32 6.28 6.84 -9.36
C LEU A 32 5.78 6.92 -10.81
N GLU A 33 4.54 7.33 -11.04
CA GLU A 33 3.96 7.51 -12.38
C GLU A 33 4.81 8.46 -13.23
N GLY A 34 5.28 7.98 -14.39
CA GLY A 34 6.03 8.77 -15.36
C GLY A 34 7.35 9.35 -14.84
N CYS A 35 7.85 8.93 -13.67
CA CYS A 35 9.03 9.56 -13.10
C CYS A 35 10.32 9.18 -13.85
N PRO A 36 11.30 10.10 -13.94
CA PRO A 36 12.60 9.82 -14.56
C PRO A 36 13.31 8.63 -13.91
N ASN A 37 14.11 7.90 -14.70
CA ASN A 37 14.90 6.76 -14.20
C ASN A 37 15.81 7.13 -13.02
N SER A 38 16.35 8.35 -13.00
CA SER A 38 17.19 8.87 -11.90
C SER A 38 16.46 9.01 -10.57
N LEU A 39 15.12 9.10 -10.57
CA LEU A 39 14.30 9.28 -9.38
C LEU A 39 13.51 8.02 -9.00
N PHE A 40 13.37 7.06 -9.93
CA PHE A 40 12.53 5.88 -9.72
C PHE A 40 12.97 5.06 -8.50
N ALA A 41 14.27 4.83 -8.34
CA ALA A 41 14.80 4.03 -7.24
C ALA A 41 14.51 4.65 -5.86
N SER A 42 14.77 5.94 -5.70
CA SER A 42 14.52 6.64 -4.42
C SER A 42 13.04 6.82 -4.12
N ARG A 43 12.19 7.01 -5.14
CA ARG A 43 10.74 7.06 -4.97
C ARG A 43 10.16 5.69 -4.62
N LEU A 44 10.68 4.62 -5.22
CA LEU A 44 10.25 3.26 -4.90
C LEU A 44 10.64 2.91 -3.47
N GLN A 45 11.84 3.29 -3.03
CA GLN A 45 12.28 3.17 -1.64
C GLN A 45 11.31 3.85 -0.68
N ALA A 46 10.92 5.10 -0.95
CA ALA A 46 9.97 5.82 -0.12
C ALA A 46 8.60 5.15 -0.04
N LEU A 47 8.11 4.57 -1.15
CA LEU A 47 6.87 3.77 -1.14
C LEU A 47 7.04 2.54 -0.24
N VAL A 48 8.12 1.77 -0.38
CA VAL A 48 8.35 0.56 0.44
C VAL A 48 8.43 0.90 1.93
N GLU A 49 9.18 1.92 2.31
CA GLU A 49 9.32 2.34 3.71
C GLU A 49 7.97 2.74 4.31
N HIS A 50 7.16 3.47 3.55
CA HIS A 50 5.81 3.85 3.96
C HIS A 50 4.90 2.62 4.12
N THR A 51 4.89 1.73 3.13
CA THR A 51 4.09 0.50 3.16
C THR A 51 4.48 -0.42 4.34
N GLU A 52 5.77 -0.55 4.64
CA GLU A 52 6.25 -1.32 5.80
C GLU A 52 5.76 -0.71 7.12
N ALA A 53 5.84 0.62 7.26
CA ALA A 53 5.38 1.31 8.47
C ALA A 53 3.85 1.26 8.62
N HIS A 54 3.12 1.40 7.51
CA HIS A 54 1.67 1.28 7.44
C HIS A 54 1.21 -0.09 7.91
N PHE A 55 1.68 -1.17 7.27
CA PHE A 55 1.30 -2.53 7.63
C PHE A 55 1.68 -2.86 9.07
N ALA A 56 2.87 -2.46 9.52
CA ALA A 56 3.26 -2.68 10.92
C ALA A 56 2.38 -1.92 11.93
N ALA A 57 1.75 -0.82 11.53
CA ALA A 57 0.79 -0.11 12.38
C ALA A 57 -0.54 -0.85 12.48
N GLU A 58 -1.10 -1.28 11.34
CA GLU A 58 -2.35 -2.04 11.30
C GLU A 58 -2.21 -3.41 11.97
N GLU A 59 -1.15 -4.16 11.67
CA GLU A 59 -0.91 -5.48 12.26
C GLU A 59 -0.75 -5.38 13.78
N ARG A 60 -0.14 -4.31 14.28
CA ARG A 60 -0.06 -4.05 15.73
C ARG A 60 -1.45 -3.81 16.30
N GLU A 61 -2.24 -2.93 15.69
CA GLU A 61 -3.60 -2.61 16.13
C GLU A 61 -4.50 -3.86 16.11
N MET A 62 -4.41 -4.68 15.06
CA MET A 62 -5.10 -5.96 14.94
C MET A 62 -4.70 -6.97 16.02
N ARG A 63 -3.41 -7.03 16.38
CA ARG A 63 -2.92 -7.90 17.48
C ARG A 63 -3.40 -7.42 18.84
N GLU A 64 -3.37 -6.11 19.09
CA GLU A 64 -3.81 -5.50 20.35
C GLU A 64 -5.31 -5.66 20.58
N THR A 65 -6.09 -5.68 19.50
CA THR A 65 -7.55 -5.82 19.54
C THR A 65 -8.04 -7.25 19.39
N GLU A 66 -7.16 -8.22 19.12
CA GLU A 66 -7.51 -9.63 18.84
C GLU A 66 -8.40 -9.78 17.59
N CYS A 67 -8.12 -9.00 16.54
CA CYS A 67 -8.86 -9.01 15.29
C CYS A 67 -8.83 -10.42 14.64
N PRO A 68 -10.00 -11.02 14.33
CA PRO A 68 -10.07 -12.41 13.87
C PRO A 68 -9.46 -12.65 12.48
N THR A 69 -9.29 -11.60 11.68
CA THR A 69 -8.76 -11.68 10.30
C THR A 69 -7.25 -11.41 10.22
N LEU A 70 -6.56 -11.24 11.35
CA LEU A 70 -5.13 -10.90 11.42
C LEU A 70 -4.26 -11.77 10.49
N ALA A 71 -4.41 -13.10 10.57
CA ALA A 71 -3.53 -14.01 9.84
C ALA A 71 -3.67 -13.89 8.31
N GLU A 72 -4.89 -13.63 7.82
CA GLU A 72 -5.14 -13.46 6.39
C GLU A 72 -4.63 -12.09 5.92
N HIS A 73 -4.81 -11.04 6.74
CA HIS A 73 -4.35 -9.68 6.46
C HIS A 73 -2.83 -9.58 6.41
N GLU A 74 -2.13 -10.15 7.41
CA GLU A 74 -0.67 -10.26 7.44
C GLU A 74 -0.11 -11.00 6.22
N ALA A 75 -0.84 -12.02 5.73
CA ALA A 75 -0.40 -12.78 4.56
C ALA A 75 -0.46 -11.95 3.27
N GLU A 76 -1.49 -11.12 3.07
CA GLU A 76 -1.58 -10.19 1.93
C GLU A 76 -0.53 -9.07 2.01
N HIS A 77 -0.33 -8.50 3.21
CA HIS A 77 0.75 -7.53 3.46
C HIS A 77 2.13 -8.10 3.11
N ALA A 78 2.42 -9.32 3.58
CA ALA A 78 3.69 -9.98 3.32
C ALA A 78 3.92 -10.25 1.83
N ARG A 79 2.87 -10.58 1.07
CA ARG A 79 2.95 -10.78 -0.39
C ARG A 79 3.33 -9.50 -1.11
N LEU A 80 2.62 -8.40 -0.84
CA LEU A 80 2.95 -7.12 -1.47
C LEU A 80 4.37 -6.65 -1.11
N LEU A 81 4.77 -6.73 0.17
CA LEU A 81 6.11 -6.34 0.59
C LEU A 81 7.20 -7.20 -0.07
N ALA A 82 6.97 -8.49 -0.26
CA ALA A 82 7.90 -9.36 -0.97
C ALA A 82 8.09 -8.92 -2.43
N ASP A 83 7.00 -8.58 -3.12
CA ASP A 83 7.05 -8.07 -4.50
C ASP A 83 7.75 -6.72 -4.58
N LEU A 84 7.41 -5.77 -3.71
CA LEU A 84 8.06 -4.46 -3.62
C LEU A 84 9.57 -4.58 -3.38
N ARG A 85 10.00 -5.45 -2.45
CA ARG A 85 11.43 -5.71 -2.19
C ARG A 85 12.13 -6.38 -3.38
N ARG A 86 11.45 -7.29 -4.08
CA ARG A 86 11.97 -7.89 -5.34
C ARG A 86 12.14 -6.84 -6.44
N PHE A 87 11.22 -5.88 -6.51
CA PHE A 87 11.31 -4.76 -7.44
C PHE A 87 12.47 -3.83 -7.09
N GLN A 88 12.66 -3.47 -5.82
CA GLN A 88 13.83 -2.69 -5.38
C GLN A 88 15.15 -3.35 -5.79
N GLN A 89 15.29 -4.67 -5.55
CA GLN A 89 16.48 -5.42 -5.96
C GLN A 89 16.69 -5.41 -7.48
N SER A 90 15.61 -5.51 -8.26
CA SER A 90 15.67 -5.47 -9.73
C SER A 90 16.09 -4.09 -10.24
N VAL A 91 15.52 -3.03 -9.65
CA VAL A 91 15.87 -1.63 -9.95
C VAL A 91 17.33 -1.34 -9.61
N ALA A 92 17.82 -1.80 -8.45
CA ALA A 92 19.23 -1.67 -8.05
C ALA A 92 20.19 -2.37 -9.03
N ARG A 93 19.72 -3.41 -9.72
CA ARG A 93 20.47 -4.14 -10.77
C ARG A 93 20.26 -3.55 -12.17
N GLY A 94 19.73 -2.34 -12.29
CA GLY A 94 19.48 -1.67 -13.57
C GLY A 94 18.32 -2.25 -14.38
N ARG A 95 17.39 -2.97 -13.75
CA ARG A 95 16.25 -3.65 -14.40
C ARG A 95 14.91 -3.12 -13.87
N PRO A 96 14.51 -1.87 -14.18
CA PRO A 96 13.31 -1.26 -13.61
C PRO A 96 12.00 -1.68 -14.31
N ALA A 97 12.06 -2.36 -15.45
CA ALA A 97 10.89 -2.59 -16.31
C ALA A 97 9.71 -3.26 -15.57
N MET A 98 9.95 -4.34 -14.83
CA MET A 98 8.88 -5.03 -14.07
C MET A 98 8.33 -4.16 -12.93
N ALA A 99 9.19 -3.40 -12.25
CA ALA A 99 8.75 -2.50 -11.18
C ALA A 99 7.87 -1.38 -11.73
N ARG A 100 8.20 -0.85 -12.91
CA ARG A 100 7.39 0.16 -13.61
C ARG A 100 6.05 -0.41 -14.05
N ALA A 101 6.05 -1.57 -14.70
CA ALA A 101 4.82 -2.25 -15.10
C ALA A 101 3.90 -2.51 -13.91
N PHE A 102 4.46 -2.95 -12.77
CA PHE A 102 3.66 -3.13 -11.56
C PHE A 102 3.06 -1.82 -11.05
N VAL A 103 3.83 -0.72 -11.01
CA VAL A 103 3.29 0.59 -10.63
C VAL A 103 2.18 1.04 -11.59
N GLU A 104 2.37 0.83 -12.90
CA GLU A 104 1.44 1.30 -13.94
C GLU A 104 0.18 0.45 -14.04
N GLU A 105 0.26 -0.86 -13.80
CA GLU A 105 -0.82 -1.80 -14.13
C GLU A 105 -1.36 -2.58 -12.93
N GLY A 106 -0.61 -2.72 -11.84
CA GLY A 106 -0.95 -3.64 -10.75
C GLY A 106 -1.18 -2.99 -9.38
N LEU A 107 -0.41 -1.95 -9.05
CA LEU A 107 -0.43 -1.36 -7.71
C LEU A 107 -1.77 -0.69 -7.37
N ALA A 108 -2.41 -0.05 -8.35
CA ALA A 108 -3.72 0.58 -8.15
C ALA A 108 -4.81 -0.47 -7.89
N ASP A 109 -4.84 -1.52 -8.69
CA ASP A 109 -5.81 -2.62 -8.55
C ASP A 109 -5.64 -3.36 -7.22
N TRP A 110 -4.39 -3.61 -6.82
CA TRP A 110 -4.09 -4.19 -5.50
C TRP A 110 -4.62 -3.30 -4.38
N PHE A 111 -4.33 -2.00 -4.42
CA PHE A 111 -4.75 -1.06 -3.38
C PHE A 111 -6.26 -0.97 -3.27
N GLU A 112 -6.97 -0.80 -4.40
CA GLU A 112 -8.42 -0.73 -4.43
C GLU A 112 -9.08 -2.01 -3.90
N HIS A 113 -8.52 -3.18 -4.25
CA HIS A 113 -9.02 -4.45 -3.74
C HIS A 113 -8.78 -4.62 -2.24
N HIS A 114 -7.56 -4.34 -1.78
CA HIS A 114 -7.17 -4.47 -0.38
C HIS A 114 -8.00 -3.54 0.52
N LEU A 115 -8.13 -2.28 0.10
CA LEU A 115 -8.91 -1.26 0.78
C LEU A 115 -10.39 -1.64 0.90
N ALA A 116 -11.00 -2.07 -0.20
CA ALA A 116 -12.43 -2.40 -0.24
C ALA A 116 -12.80 -3.69 0.50
N THR A 117 -11.81 -4.52 0.87
CA THR A 117 -12.04 -5.82 1.49
C THR A 117 -11.47 -5.90 2.89
N MET A 118 -10.15 -5.84 3.03
CA MET A 118 -9.45 -6.09 4.29
C MET A 118 -9.44 -4.86 5.18
N ASP A 119 -9.04 -3.69 4.64
CA ASP A 119 -8.98 -2.46 5.43
C ASP A 119 -10.36 -1.96 5.82
N ALA A 120 -11.36 -2.10 4.94
CA ALA A 120 -12.75 -1.79 5.27
C ALA A 120 -13.29 -2.70 6.39
N ALA A 121 -12.92 -3.98 6.40
CA ALA A 121 -13.29 -4.92 7.46
C ALA A 121 -12.59 -4.56 8.79
N LEU A 122 -11.30 -4.26 8.75
CA LEU A 122 -10.53 -3.79 9.91
C LEU A 122 -11.14 -2.49 10.47
N ALA A 123 -11.39 -1.50 9.63
CA ALA A 123 -11.98 -0.23 10.03
C ALA A 123 -13.37 -0.40 10.67
N THR A 124 -14.17 -1.34 10.15
CA THR A 124 -15.47 -1.70 10.75
C THR A 124 -15.29 -2.33 12.13
N TYR A 125 -14.32 -3.23 12.27
CA TYR A 125 -13.98 -3.86 13.55
C TYR A 125 -13.49 -2.84 14.59
N LEU A 126 -12.60 -1.91 14.22
CA LEU A 126 -12.06 -0.90 15.13
C LEU A 126 -13.10 0.13 15.59
N ARG A 127 -14.11 0.42 14.77
CA ARG A 127 -15.18 1.36 15.14
C ARG A 127 -16.26 0.79 16.05
N GLY A 128 -16.36 -0.53 16.17
CA GLY A 128 -17.54 -1.12 16.81
C GLY A 128 -17.57 -2.63 16.93
N GLY A 129 -16.40 -3.28 17.07
CA GLY A 129 -16.30 -4.36 18.04
C GLY A 129 -16.73 -3.89 19.42
#